data_AF-A0A1X6ZFM1-F1
#
_entry.id   AF-A0A1X6ZFM1-F1
#
_cell.length_a   1.000
_cell.length_b   1.000
_cell.length_c   1.000
_cell.angle_alpha   90.00
_cell.angle_beta   90.00
_cell.angle_gamma   90.00
#
_symmetry.space_group_name_H-M   'P 1'
#
loop_
_entity.id
_entity.type
_entity.pdbx_description
1 polymer ?
#
loop_
_entity_poly.entity_id
_entity_poly.type
_entity_poly.pdbx_seq_one_letter_code
_entity_poly.pdbx_strand_id
1 'polypeptide(L)'
;MEDLSQYGHAIVALAGTAIMGLVMSPLTALRKQKLGLAPGASPEQDYGLETYRWHRAYLNLSETIGFFVAVTAAAILAGVDPAFVNWLASIFFISRIALVVVHVKGIGKPNMGPRSFIYVAGWLCCLLLGLAAIGKAF
;
A
#
# COMPACT_ATOMS: atom_id res chain seq x y z
N MET A 1 24.24 -15.83 -1.68
CA MET A 1 23.25 -15.49 -0.63
C MET A 1 23.71 -14.34 0.27
N GLU A 2 24.97 -13.90 0.22
CA GLU A 2 25.52 -12.79 1.02
C GLU A 2 24.98 -11.38 0.70
N ASP A 3 24.04 -11.20 -0.25
CA ASP A 3 23.70 -9.87 -0.80
C ASP A 3 22.25 -9.39 -0.51
N LEU A 4 21.33 -10.29 -0.08
CA LEU A 4 19.94 -9.89 0.17
C LEU A 4 19.77 -9.08 1.48
N SER A 5 20.72 -9.20 2.41
CA SER A 5 20.71 -8.47 3.68
C SER A 5 20.76 -6.96 3.48
N GLN A 6 21.35 -6.49 2.39
CA GLN A 6 21.42 -5.08 2.04
C GLN A 6 20.05 -4.50 1.68
N TYR A 7 19.07 -5.33 1.29
CA TYR A 7 17.69 -4.92 1.00
C TYR A 7 16.76 -4.99 2.21
N GLY A 8 17.31 -5.00 3.44
CA GLY A 8 16.55 -5.24 4.65
C GLY A 8 15.31 -4.36 4.81
N HIS A 9 15.40 -3.07 4.49
CA HIS A 9 14.24 -2.17 4.57
C HIS A 9 13.18 -2.49 3.52
N ALA A 10 13.58 -2.84 2.29
CA ALA A 10 12.64 -3.25 1.26
C ALA A 10 11.93 -4.56 1.62
N ILE A 11 12.64 -5.52 2.20
CA ILE A 11 12.06 -6.78 2.69
C ILE A 11 11.07 -6.51 3.84
N VAL A 12 11.43 -5.64 4.78
CA VAL A 12 10.52 -5.21 5.86
C VAL A 12 9.29 -4.49 5.28
N ALA A 13 9.45 -3.63 4.29
CA ALA A 13 8.35 -2.94 3.63
C ALA A 13 7.40 -3.91 2.90
N LEU A 14 7.94 -4.93 2.23
CA LEU A 14 7.16 -6.01 1.61
C LEU A 14 6.33 -6.76 2.65
N ALA A 15 6.98 -7.29 3.69
CA ALA A 15 6.31 -8.03 4.75
C ALA A 15 5.31 -7.14 5.52
N GLY A 16 5.70 -5.91 5.85
CA GLY A 16 4.87 -4.95 6.56
C GLY A 16 3.62 -4.56 5.80
N THR A 17 3.73 -4.33 4.48
CA THR A 17 2.56 -4.04 3.63
C THR A 17 1.62 -5.24 3.57
N ALA A 18 2.15 -6.46 3.45
CA ALA A 18 1.36 -7.69 3.48
C ALA A 18 0.64 -7.88 4.83
N ILE A 19 1.34 -7.72 5.95
CA ILE A 19 0.76 -7.76 7.29
C ILE A 19 -0.34 -6.70 7.44
N MET A 20 -0.11 -5.48 6.94
CA MET A 20 -1.12 -4.43 6.95
C MET A 20 -2.39 -4.87 6.22
N GLY A 21 -2.28 -5.49 5.04
CA GLY A 21 -3.41 -6.06 4.30
C GLY A 21 -4.12 -7.19 5.04
N LEU A 22 -3.35 -8.11 5.62
CA LEU A 22 -3.86 -9.23 6.42
C LEU A 22 -4.60 -8.76 7.69
N VAL A 23 -4.18 -7.65 8.29
CA VAL A 23 -4.86 -7.04 9.44
C VAL A 23 -6.11 -6.26 9.00
N MET A 24 -6.00 -5.46 7.94
CA MET A 24 -7.11 -4.63 7.46
C MET A 24 -8.28 -5.44 6.91
N SER A 25 -8.03 -6.60 6.30
CA SER A 25 -9.05 -7.49 5.74
C SER A 25 -10.11 -7.90 6.78
N PRO A 26 -9.77 -8.61 7.88
CA PRO A 26 -10.75 -9.00 8.89
C PRO A 26 -11.33 -7.80 9.64
N LEU A 27 -10.54 -6.76 9.90
CA LEU A 27 -11.04 -5.54 10.55
C LEU A 27 -12.13 -4.83 9.73
N THR A 28 -11.99 -4.83 8.41
CA THR A 28 -13.01 -4.28 7.50
C THR A 28 -14.22 -5.19 7.43
N ALA A 29 -14.03 -6.51 7.38
CA ALA A 29 -15.12 -7.49 7.37
C ALA A 29 -15.99 -7.39 8.64
N LEU A 30 -15.39 -7.32 9.83
CA LEU A 30 -16.11 -7.16 11.09
C LEU A 30 -16.96 -5.89 11.14
N ARG A 31 -16.45 -4.77 10.61
CA ARG A 31 -17.20 -3.50 10.52
C ARG A 31 -18.40 -3.61 9.58
N LYS A 32 -18.24 -4.32 8.46
CA LYS A 32 -19.35 -4.58 7.52
C LYS A 32 -20.41 -5.50 8.14
N GLN A 33 -19.99 -6.51 8.88
CA GLN A 33 -20.89 -7.42 9.60
C GLN A 33 -21.74 -6.68 10.63
N LYS A 34 -21.19 -5.69 11.33
CA LYS A 34 -21.96 -4.84 12.28
C LYS A 34 -23.10 -4.05 11.62
N LEU A 35 -23.03 -3.83 10.31
CA LEU A 35 -24.10 -3.20 9.52
C LEU A 35 -25.07 -4.24 8.90
N GLY A 36 -24.94 -5.53 9.24
CA GLY A 36 -25.77 -6.58 8.66
C GLY A 36 -25.52 -6.85 7.19
N LEU A 37 -24.39 -6.38 6.64
CA LEU A 37 -24.08 -6.56 5.22
C LEU A 37 -23.74 -8.01 4.91
N ALA A 38 -24.27 -8.51 3.79
CA ALA A 38 -23.90 -9.81 3.26
C ALA A 38 -22.38 -9.85 2.91
N PRO A 39 -21.76 -11.04 2.95
CA PRO A 39 -20.38 -11.22 2.47
C PRO A 39 -20.21 -10.65 1.06
N GLY A 40 -19.12 -9.94 0.81
CA GLY A 40 -18.84 -9.31 -0.48
C GLY A 40 -19.56 -7.97 -0.74
N ALA A 41 -20.69 -7.68 -0.10
CA ALA A 41 -21.45 -6.44 -0.34
C ALA A 41 -20.67 -5.18 0.08
N SER A 42 -20.74 -4.08 -0.66
CA SER A 42 -20.13 -2.81 -0.24
C SER A 42 -21.06 -2.04 0.71
N PRO A 43 -20.50 -1.31 1.71
CA PRO A 43 -21.28 -0.34 2.47
C PRO A 43 -21.84 0.75 1.56
N GLU A 44 -22.84 1.48 2.07
CA GLU A 44 -23.32 2.70 1.44
C GLU A 44 -22.16 3.64 1.09
N GLN A 45 -22.20 4.24 -0.11
CA GLN A 45 -21.10 5.05 -0.65
C GLN A 45 -21.05 6.46 -0.07
N ASP A 46 -21.23 6.57 1.25
CA ASP A 46 -21.15 7.82 1.99
C ASP A 46 -19.79 7.95 2.70
N TYR A 47 -19.05 9.01 2.40
CA TYR A 47 -17.78 9.31 3.08
C TYR A 47 -17.94 9.71 4.56
N GLY A 48 -19.15 10.11 4.98
CA GLY A 48 -19.51 10.29 6.39
C GLY A 48 -19.49 8.97 7.17
N LEU A 49 -19.82 7.85 6.52
CA LEU A 49 -19.84 6.53 7.12
C LEU A 49 -18.42 5.97 7.35
N GLU A 50 -18.07 5.73 8.61
CA GLU A 50 -16.76 5.16 8.98
C GLU A 50 -16.51 3.82 8.27
N THR A 51 -17.49 2.92 8.25
CA THR A 51 -17.34 1.60 7.61
C THR A 51 -17.03 1.72 6.12
N TYR A 52 -17.60 2.72 5.42
CA TYR A 52 -17.25 2.98 4.02
C TYR A 52 -15.81 3.48 3.86
N ARG A 53 -15.34 4.37 4.76
CA ARG A 53 -13.94 4.83 4.75
C ARG A 53 -12.94 3.70 4.98
N TRP A 54 -13.21 2.79 5.93
CA TRP A 54 -12.43 1.57 6.14
C TRP A 54 -12.44 0.67 4.90
N HIS A 55 -13.62 0.46 4.32
CA HIS A 55 -13.76 -0.34 3.11
C HIS A 55 -12.93 0.20 1.95
N ARG A 56 -12.96 1.52 1.72
CA ARG A 56 -12.14 2.16 0.68
C ARG A 56 -10.64 2.14 0.99
N ALA A 57 -10.25 2.28 2.26
CA ALA A 57 -8.85 2.17 2.67
C ALA A 57 -8.29 0.77 2.38
N TYR A 58 -9.05 -0.26 2.73
CA TYR A 58 -8.68 -1.66 2.47
C TYR A 58 -8.62 -1.95 0.97
N LEU A 59 -9.63 -1.52 0.19
CA LEU A 59 -9.61 -1.72 -1.26
C LEU A 59 -8.43 -1.03 -1.92
N ASN A 60 -8.12 0.22 -1.53
CA ASN A 60 -6.96 0.93 -2.08
C ASN A 60 -5.64 0.19 -1.81
N LEU A 61 -5.47 -0.39 -0.61
CA LEU A 61 -4.31 -1.22 -0.31
C LEU A 61 -4.29 -2.48 -1.16
N SER A 62 -5.40 -3.22 -1.23
CA SER A 62 -5.52 -4.46 -2.01
C SER A 62 -5.27 -4.25 -3.50
N GLU A 63 -5.69 -3.12 -4.06
CA GLU A 63 -5.48 -2.75 -5.46
C GLU A 63 -4.01 -2.38 -5.76
N THR A 64 -3.23 -1.97 -4.75
CA THR A 64 -1.86 -1.46 -4.94
C THR A 64 -0.76 -2.39 -4.48
N ILE A 65 -1.05 -3.30 -3.54
CA ILE A 65 -0.06 -4.22 -2.97
C ILE A 65 0.58 -5.11 -4.04
N GLY A 66 -0.19 -5.59 -5.02
CA GLY A 66 0.31 -6.45 -6.09
C GLY A 66 1.39 -5.76 -6.94
N PHE A 67 1.16 -4.50 -7.31
CA PHE A 67 2.14 -3.71 -8.06
C PHE A 67 3.41 -3.50 -7.25
N PHE A 68 3.27 -3.08 -5.99
CA PHE A 68 4.41 -2.84 -5.11
C PHE A 68 5.27 -4.10 -4.92
N VAL A 69 4.65 -5.24 -4.62
CA VAL A 69 5.35 -6.52 -4.45
C VAL A 69 6.09 -6.90 -5.73
N ALA A 70 5.42 -6.82 -6.88
CA ALA A 70 6.01 -7.19 -8.16
C ALA A 70 7.25 -6.32 -8.50
N VAL A 71 7.12 -4.99 -8.46
CA VAL A 71 8.22 -4.10 -8.86
C VAL A 71 9.37 -4.08 -7.86
N THR A 72 9.09 -4.23 -6.56
CA THR A 72 10.14 -4.28 -5.53
C THR A 72 10.90 -5.59 -5.61
N ALA A 73 10.21 -6.72 -5.74
CA ALA A 73 10.86 -8.01 -5.93
C ALA A 73 11.69 -8.05 -7.21
N ALA A 74 11.17 -7.51 -8.33
CA ALA A 74 11.91 -7.40 -9.57
C ALA A 74 13.19 -6.57 -9.41
N ALA A 75 13.13 -5.42 -8.72
CA ALA A 75 14.30 -4.57 -8.47
C ALA A 75 15.37 -5.29 -7.63
N ILE A 76 14.95 -6.01 -6.57
CA ILE A 76 15.86 -6.80 -5.74
C ILE A 76 16.51 -7.93 -6.57
N LEU A 77 15.72 -8.67 -7.34
CA LEU A 77 16.21 -9.79 -8.16
C LEU A 77 17.11 -9.34 -9.30
N ALA A 78 16.87 -8.15 -9.86
CA ALA A 78 17.74 -7.54 -10.87
C ALA A 78 19.05 -6.98 -10.29
N GLY A 79 19.19 -6.90 -8.96
CA GLY A 79 20.37 -6.34 -8.32
C GLY A 79 20.46 -4.81 -8.45
N VAL A 80 19.34 -4.11 -8.43
CA VAL A 80 19.30 -2.63 -8.37
C VAL A 80 19.94 -2.16 -7.07
N ASP A 81 20.64 -1.02 -7.08
CA ASP A 81 21.29 -0.44 -5.89
C ASP A 81 20.43 -0.58 -4.60
N PRO A 82 20.93 -1.28 -3.56
CA PRO A 82 20.13 -1.57 -2.37
C PRO A 82 19.67 -0.34 -1.60
N ALA A 83 20.48 0.73 -1.58
CA ALA A 83 20.09 1.97 -0.90
C ALA A 83 18.88 2.60 -1.60
N PHE A 84 18.89 2.68 -2.93
CA PHE A 84 17.78 3.18 -3.72
C PHE A 84 16.49 2.36 -3.52
N VAL A 85 16.58 1.02 -3.59
CA VAL A 85 15.42 0.13 -3.39
C VAL A 85 14.86 0.27 -1.97
N ASN A 86 15.72 0.31 -0.96
CA ASN A 86 15.32 0.48 0.44
C ASN A 86 14.59 1.79 0.68
N TRP A 87 15.10 2.90 0.13
CA TRP A 87 14.47 4.22 0.28
C TRP A 87 13.08 4.24 -0.34
N LEU A 88 12.95 3.82 -1.59
CA LEU A 88 11.66 3.84 -2.29
C LEU A 88 10.63 2.88 -1.65
N ALA A 89 11.05 1.69 -1.24
CA ALA A 89 10.18 0.74 -0.57
C ALA A 89 9.73 1.25 0.81
N SER A 90 10.62 1.89 1.57
CA SER A 90 10.28 2.50 2.85
C SER A 90 9.30 3.67 2.69
N ILE A 91 9.53 4.55 1.73
CA ILE A 91 8.63 5.68 1.43
C ILE A 91 7.25 5.15 1.00
N PHE A 92 7.21 4.12 0.15
CA PHE A 92 5.96 3.46 -0.19
C PHE A 92 5.23 2.96 1.06
N PHE A 93 5.89 2.17 1.90
CA PHE A 93 5.26 1.57 3.07
C PHE A 93 4.73 2.64 4.06
N ILE A 94 5.54 3.66 4.36
CA ILE A 94 5.12 4.79 5.21
C ILE A 94 3.94 5.54 4.57
N SER A 95 3.96 5.75 3.25
CA SER A 95 2.84 6.38 2.54
C SER A 95 1.56 5.58 2.71
N ARG A 96 1.62 4.23 2.69
CA ARG A 96 0.44 3.37 2.87
C ARG A 96 -0.12 3.49 4.29
N ILE A 97 0.74 3.51 5.30
CA ILE A 97 0.31 3.73 6.69
C ILE A 97 -0.39 5.08 6.83
N ALA A 98 0.23 6.15 6.33
CA ALA A 98 -0.33 7.50 6.37
C ALA A 98 -1.68 7.57 5.61
N LEU A 99 -1.77 6.92 4.46
CA LEU A 99 -2.96 6.89 3.62
C LEU A 99 -4.14 6.22 4.33
N VAL A 100 -3.89 5.09 5.01
CA VAL A 100 -4.92 4.39 5.82
C VAL A 100 -5.40 5.28 6.95
N VAL A 101 -4.49 5.96 7.67
CA VAL A 101 -4.85 6.88 8.76
C VAL A 101 -5.73 8.02 8.23
N VAL A 102 -5.33 8.66 7.13
CA VAL A 102 -6.10 9.75 6.50
C VAL A 102 -7.47 9.27 6.05
N HIS A 103 -7.55 8.09 5.43
CA HIS A 103 -8.82 7.48 5.04
C HIS A 103 -9.75 7.27 6.23
N VAL A 104 -9.29 6.51 7.22
CA VAL A 104 -10.13 6.07 8.35
C VAL A 104 -10.63 7.28 9.15
N LYS A 105 -9.73 8.25 9.41
CA LYS A 105 -10.07 9.48 10.15
C LYS A 105 -10.90 10.49 9.33
N GLY A 106 -11.11 10.26 8.03
CA GLY A 106 -11.88 11.18 7.18
C GLY A 106 -11.23 12.55 7.03
N ILE A 107 -9.90 12.61 6.98
CA ILE A 107 -9.16 13.88 6.92
C ILE A 107 -9.18 14.44 5.50
N GLY A 108 -9.72 15.64 5.36
CA GLY A 108 -9.74 16.40 4.11
C GLY A 108 -10.82 15.95 3.13
N LYS A 109 -10.78 16.52 1.92
CA LYS A 109 -11.73 16.19 0.85
C LYS A 109 -11.50 14.77 0.33
N PRO A 110 -12.56 14.05 -0.09
CA PRO A 110 -12.39 12.75 -0.73
C PRO A 110 -11.44 12.83 -1.93
N ASN A 111 -11.70 13.73 -2.88
CA ASN A 111 -10.87 13.87 -4.07
C ASN A 111 -9.97 15.10 -3.95
N MET A 112 -8.74 15.01 -4.47
CA MET A 112 -7.74 16.08 -4.46
C MET A 112 -7.39 16.59 -3.05
N GLY A 113 -7.59 15.74 -2.03
CA GLY A 113 -7.18 16.00 -0.65
C GLY A 113 -5.82 15.38 -0.31
N PRO A 114 -5.39 15.43 0.96
CA PRO A 114 -4.14 14.84 1.43
C PRO A 114 -3.96 13.37 1.00
N ARG A 115 -5.07 12.62 0.99
CA ARG A 115 -5.14 11.25 0.50
C ARG A 115 -4.56 11.09 -0.91
N SER A 116 -4.95 11.95 -1.85
CA SER A 116 -4.52 11.85 -3.25
C SER A 116 -3.01 12.06 -3.38
N PHE A 117 -2.45 13.05 -2.70
CA PHE A 117 -1.01 13.33 -2.74
C PHE A 117 -0.18 12.22 -2.08
N ILE A 118 -0.61 11.71 -0.94
CA ILE A 118 0.04 10.57 -0.26
C ILE A 118 -0.01 9.32 -1.15
N TYR A 119 -1.15 9.07 -1.80
CA TYR A 119 -1.29 7.97 -2.74
C TYR A 119 -0.30 8.09 -3.90
N VAL A 120 -0.22 9.27 -4.54
CA VAL A 120 0.67 9.53 -5.68
C VAL A 120 2.13 9.38 -5.29
N ALA A 121 2.53 9.81 -4.09
CA ALA A 121 3.91 9.63 -3.61
C ALA A 121 4.33 8.15 -3.61
N GLY A 122 3.51 7.27 -3.02
CA GLY A 122 3.81 5.83 -3.04
C GLY A 122 3.68 5.21 -4.45
N TRP A 123 2.73 5.67 -5.25
CA TRP A 123 2.62 5.22 -6.65
C TRP A 123 3.88 5.54 -7.45
N LEU A 124 4.45 6.72 -7.28
CA LEU A 124 5.69 7.14 -7.93
C LEU A 124 6.87 6.27 -7.50
N CYS A 125 6.95 5.88 -6.22
CA CYS A 125 7.95 4.90 -5.76
C CYS A 125 7.86 3.57 -6.53
N CYS A 126 6.65 3.05 -6.74
CA CYS A 126 6.47 1.81 -7.52
C CYS A 126 6.91 1.98 -8.98
N LEU A 127 6.59 3.11 -9.60
CA LEU A 127 7.02 3.41 -10.96
C LEU A 127 8.55 3.45 -11.08
N LEU A 128 9.22 4.15 -10.16
CA LEU A 128 10.67 4.29 -10.15
C LEU A 128 11.37 2.94 -9.88
N LEU A 129 10.84 2.12 -8.97
CA LEU A 129 11.35 0.76 -8.73
C LEU A 129 11.24 -0.10 -10.00
N GLY A 130 10.10 -0.05 -10.68
CA GLY A 130 9.89 -0.81 -11.93
C GLY A 130 10.84 -0.36 -13.04
N LEU A 131 11.01 0.94 -13.24
CA LEU A 131 11.94 1.49 -14.23
C LEU A 131 13.40 1.13 -13.90
N ALA A 132 13.80 1.20 -12.63
CA ALA A 132 15.14 0.80 -12.22
C ALA A 132 15.40 -0.70 -12.43
N ALA A 133 14.40 -1.55 -12.14
CA ALA A 133 14.49 -2.99 -12.40
C ALA A 133 14.68 -3.27 -13.90
N ILE A 134 13.90 -2.63 -14.77
CA ILE A 134 14.03 -2.76 -16.22
C ILE A 134 15.42 -2.28 -16.67
N GLY A 135 15.84 -1.09 -16.25
CA GLY A 135 17.13 -0.52 -16.66
C GLY A 135 18.35 -1.26 -16.12
N LYS A 136 18.20 -2.11 -15.11
CA LYS A 136 19.27 -2.97 -14.58
C LYS A 136 19.30 -4.35 -15.25
N ALA A 137 18.17 -4.82 -15.76
CA ALA A 137 18.04 -6.13 -16.39
C ALA A 137 18.60 -6.18 -17.83
N PHE A 138 18.79 -5.02 -18.47
CA PHE A 138 19.36 -4.85 -19.80
C PHE A 138 20.63 -4.01 -19.72
#